data_AF-A0A3B0C619-F1
#
_entry.id   AF-A0A3B0C619-F1
#
_cell.length_a   1.000
_cell.length_b   1.000
_cell.length_c   1.000
_cell.angle_alpha   90.00
_cell.angle_beta   90.00
_cell.angle_gamma   90.00
#
_symmetry.space_group_name_H-M   'P 1'
#
loop_
_entity.id
_entity.type
_entity.pdbx_description
1 polymer ?
#
loop_
_entity_poly.entity_id
_entity_poly.type
_entity_poly.pdbx_seq_one_letter_code
_entity_poly.pdbx_strand_id
1 'polypeptide(L)'
;MYESKTRDNADYFSLESQNLILEELSEIKRMLIQNGIGQNIIFEEIEEQAELIKFLDKKNWLQHLKGKIFGLVSGKIIESEQAERLINQLQEFVNSIPK
;
A
#
# COMPACT_ATOMS: atom_id res chain seq x y z
N MET A 1 24.01 -16.91 -13.81
CA MET A 1 22.56 -17.10 -13.94
C MET A 1 21.94 -16.68 -12.63
N TYR A 2 21.10 -15.64 -12.63
CA TYR A 2 20.35 -15.28 -11.42
C TYR A 2 19.20 -16.29 -11.31
N GLU A 3 19.34 -17.27 -10.43
CA GLU A 3 18.21 -18.13 -10.07
C GLU A 3 17.15 -17.24 -9.42
N SER A 4 16.05 -17.01 -10.13
CA SER A 4 14.85 -16.45 -9.53
C SER A 4 14.44 -17.40 -8.42
N LYS A 5 14.60 -16.98 -7.15
CA LYS A 5 14.02 -17.69 -6.02
C LYS A 5 12.58 -18.03 -6.38
N THR A 6 12.24 -19.31 -6.36
CA THR A 6 10.87 -19.78 -6.60
C THR A 6 9.96 -19.04 -5.63
N ARG A 7 9.01 -18.26 -6.17
CA ARG A 7 8.03 -17.51 -5.39
C ARG A 7 7.30 -18.49 -4.46
N ASP A 8 7.44 -18.30 -3.15
CA ASP A 8 6.73 -19.12 -2.18
C ASP A 8 5.34 -18.51 -1.98
N ASN A 9 4.30 -19.33 -1.79
CA ASN A 9 2.96 -18.83 -1.47
C ASN A 9 2.97 -17.99 -0.18
N ALA A 10 3.92 -18.22 0.74
CA ALA A 10 4.11 -17.42 1.95
C ALA A 10 4.57 -15.96 1.66
N ASP A 11 5.08 -15.68 0.46
CA ASP A 11 5.47 -14.34 0.04
C ASP A 11 4.24 -13.47 -0.34
N TYR A 12 3.09 -14.10 -0.59
CA TYR A 12 1.83 -13.45 -0.93
C TYR A 12 0.96 -13.16 0.31
N PHE A 13 -0.05 -12.33 0.14
CA PHE A 13 -1.04 -12.09 1.20
C PHE A 13 -2.02 -13.25 1.30
N SER A 14 -2.12 -13.87 2.48
CA SER A 14 -3.19 -14.81 2.79
C SER A 14 -4.55 -14.09 2.77
N LEU A 15 -5.66 -14.83 2.70
CA LEU A 15 -6.99 -14.22 2.73
C LEU A 15 -7.23 -13.38 3.99
N GLU A 16 -6.73 -13.85 5.14
CA GLU A 16 -6.79 -13.10 6.40
C GLU A 16 -5.95 -11.82 6.32
N SER A 17 -4.72 -11.91 5.82
CA SER A 17 -3.84 -10.75 5.62
C SER A 17 -4.43 -9.74 4.62
N GLN A 18 -5.13 -10.21 3.58
CA GLN A 18 -5.79 -9.33 2.62
C GLN A 18 -6.88 -8.50 3.31
N ASN A 19 -7.72 -9.12 4.13
CA ASN A 19 -8.75 -8.39 4.88
C ASN A 19 -8.15 -7.34 5.82
N LEU A 20 -7.08 -7.69 6.53
CA LEU A 20 -6.35 -6.77 7.40
C LEU A 20 -5.81 -5.56 6.63
N ILE A 21 -5.23 -5.77 5.44
CA ILE A 21 -4.75 -4.69 4.58
C ILE A 21 -5.91 -3.82 4.06
N LEU A 22 -7.06 -4.41 3.70
CA LEU A 22 -8.23 -3.66 3.26
C LEU A 22 -8.79 -2.75 4.36
N GLU A 23 -8.76 -3.22 5.61
CA GLU A 23 -9.14 -2.42 6.78
C GLU A 23 -8.17 -1.24 6.98
N GLU A 24 -6.86 -1.49 6.92
CA GLU A 24 -5.81 -0.47 7.06
C GLU A 24 -5.90 0.58 5.94
N LEU A 25 -6.08 0.15 4.69
CA LEU A 25 -6.29 1.05 3.55
C LEU A 25 -7.55 1.91 3.72
N SER A 26 -8.61 1.34 4.31
CA SER A 26 -9.84 2.07 4.62
C SER A 26 -9.63 3.09 5.74
N GLU A 27 -8.82 2.78 6.74
CA GLU A 27 -8.43 3.73 7.79
C GLU A 27 -7.62 4.89 7.24
N ILE A 28 -6.61 4.60 6.41
CA ILE A 28 -5.82 5.61 5.72
C ILE A 28 -6.71 6.50 4.84
N LYS A 29 -7.65 5.91 4.09
CA LYS A 29 -8.65 6.67 3.31
C LYS A 29 -9.42 7.65 4.19
N ARG A 30 -9.87 7.22 5.37
CA ARG A 30 -10.58 8.09 6.34
C ARG A 30 -9.68 9.21 6.87
N MET A 31 -8.43 8.90 7.22
CA MET A 31 -7.47 9.90 7.70
C MET A 31 -7.16 10.96 6.64
N LEU A 32 -6.99 10.55 5.38
CA LEU A 32 -6.77 11.49 4.26
C LEU A 32 -7.96 12.42 4.06
N ILE A 33 -9.19 11.88 4.08
CA ILE A 33 -10.42 12.68 4.02
C ILE A 33 -10.46 13.71 5.15
N GLN A 34 -10.18 13.29 6.39
CA GLN A 34 -10.20 14.17 7.57
C GLN A 34 -9.16 15.29 7.49
N ASN A 35 -8.03 15.04 6.84
CA ASN A 35 -6.97 16.03 6.62
C ASN A 35 -7.25 16.96 5.41
N GLY A 36 -8.46 16.92 4.83
CA GLY A 36 -8.84 17.74 3.69
C GLY A 36 -8.34 17.20 2.34
N ILE A 37 -7.83 15.98 2.33
CA ILE A 37 -7.24 15.33 1.15
C ILE A 37 -8.26 14.34 0.58
N GLY A 38 -9.18 14.87 -0.22
CA GLY A 38 -10.31 14.13 -0.80
C GLY A 38 -10.32 14.06 -2.32
N GLN A 39 -9.16 14.22 -2.96
CA GLN A 39 -9.07 14.20 -4.43
C GLN A 39 -9.34 12.78 -4.95
N ASN A 40 -10.15 12.66 -6.00
CA ASN A 40 -10.55 11.36 -6.59
C ASN A 40 -9.37 10.44 -6.91
N ILE A 41 -8.27 11.02 -7.39
CA ILE A 41 -7.05 10.28 -7.71
C ILE A 41 -6.53 9.46 -6.52
N ILE A 42 -6.65 9.93 -5.29
CA ILE A 42 -6.19 9.19 -4.11
C ILE A 42 -7.09 7.99 -3.83
N PHE A 43 -8.40 8.13 -4.04
CA PHE A 43 -9.33 7.03 -3.85
C PHE A 43 -9.15 5.95 -4.91
N GLU A 44 -8.93 6.35 -6.16
CA GLU A 44 -8.59 5.44 -7.25
C GLU A 44 -7.30 4.67 -6.93
N GLU A 45 -6.27 5.35 -6.43
CA GLU A 45 -5.01 4.71 -6.05
C GLU A 45 -5.19 3.71 -4.89
N ILE A 46 -6.01 4.03 -3.88
CA ILE A 46 -6.32 3.11 -2.77
C ILE A 46 -7.10 1.88 -3.25
N GLU A 47 -8.08 2.07 -4.13
CA GLU A 47 -8.86 0.97 -4.73
C GLU A 47 -7.99 0.09 -5.62
N GLU A 48 -7.06 0.68 -6.38
CA GLU A 48 -6.06 -0.07 -7.14
C GLU A 48 -5.18 -0.91 -6.20
N GLN A 49 -4.67 -0.34 -5.10
CA GLN A 49 -3.86 -1.10 -4.14
C GLN A 49 -4.62 -2.27 -3.51
N ALA A 50 -5.92 -2.08 -3.24
CA ALA A 50 -6.81 -3.10 -2.70
C ALA A 50 -7.00 -4.29 -3.65
N GLU A 51 -6.92 -4.08 -4.96
CA GLU A 51 -6.95 -5.18 -5.93
C GLU A 51 -5.58 -5.86 -6.04
N LEU A 52 -4.49 -5.10 -5.99
CA LEU A 52 -3.14 -5.62 -6.18
C LEU A 52 -2.65 -6.58 -5.08
N ILE A 53 -3.20 -6.52 -3.86
CA ILE A 53 -2.87 -7.50 -2.79
C ILE A 53 -3.21 -8.95 -3.18
N LYS A 54 -4.13 -9.14 -4.14
CA LYS A 54 -4.54 -10.47 -4.62
C LYS A 54 -3.53 -11.07 -5.60
N PHE A 55 -2.69 -10.25 -6.21
CA PHE A 55 -1.85 -10.64 -7.35
C PHE A 55 -0.35 -10.40 -7.12
N LEU A 56 0.01 -9.46 -6.24
CA LEU A 56 1.39 -9.12 -5.94
C LEU A 56 1.83 -9.77 -4.63
N ASP A 57 3.08 -10.21 -4.59
CA ASP A 57 3.74 -10.54 -3.33
C ASP A 57 3.93 -9.27 -2.48
N LYS A 58 4.11 -9.47 -1.17
CA LYS A 58 4.20 -8.37 -0.18
C LYS A 58 5.27 -7.34 -0.56
N LYS A 59 6.41 -7.78 -1.11
CA LYS A 59 7.52 -6.91 -1.50
C LYS A 59 7.17 -6.06 -2.73
N ASN A 60 6.65 -6.68 -3.78
CA ASN A 60 6.28 -6.01 -5.02
C ASN A 60 5.11 -5.06 -4.80
N TRP A 61 4.14 -5.43 -3.96
CA TRP A 61 3.05 -4.56 -3.54
C TRP A 61 3.57 -3.29 -2.83
N LEU A 62 4.48 -3.44 -1.85
CA LEU A 62 5.08 -2.29 -1.16
C LEU A 62 5.88 -1.38 -2.11
N GLN A 63 6.61 -1.96 -3.07
CA GLN A 63 7.34 -1.16 -4.07
C GLN A 63 6.38 -0.40 -4.99
N HIS A 64 5.30 -1.03 -5.42
CA HIS A 64 4.27 -0.40 -6.24
C HIS A 64 3.61 0.78 -5.51
N LEU A 65 3.14 0.53 -4.28
CA LEU A 65 2.57 1.55 -3.39
C LEU A 65 3.51 2.76 -3.22
N LYS A 66 4.80 2.53 -2.93
CA LYS A 66 5.80 3.60 -2.79
C LYS A 66 5.91 4.46 -4.06
N GLY A 67 5.88 3.82 -5.23
CA GLY A 67 5.90 4.51 -6.52
C GLY A 67 4.67 5.40 -6.73
N LYS A 68 3.48 4.88 -6.40
CA LYS A 68 2.22 5.65 -6.48
C LYS A 68 2.21 6.84 -5.54
N ILE A 69 2.56 6.64 -4.27
CA ILE A 69 2.65 7.72 -3.27
C ILE A 69 3.67 8.78 -3.71
N PHE A 70 4.82 8.38 -4.25
CA PHE A 70 5.80 9.33 -4.79
C PHE A 70 5.24 10.14 -5.98
N GLY A 71 4.42 9.52 -6.82
CA GLY A 71 3.66 10.19 -7.88
C GLY A 71 2.73 11.27 -7.33
N LEU A 72 2.01 10.98 -6.23
CA LEU A 72 1.13 11.94 -5.56
C LEU A 72 1.92 13.15 -5.00
N VAL A 73 3.09 12.90 -4.41
CA VAL A 73 4.00 13.98 -3.96
C VAL A 73 4.47 14.83 -5.13
N SER A 74 4.91 14.19 -6.22
CA SER A 74 5.38 14.88 -7.42
C SER A 74 4.29 15.73 -8.08
N GLY A 75 3.03 15.26 -8.00
CA GLY A 75 1.84 15.99 -8.41
C GLY A 75 1.38 17.08 -7.44
N LYS A 76 2.06 17.27 -6.31
CA LYS A 76 1.67 18.18 -5.21
C LYS A 76 0.27 17.90 -4.64
N ILE A 77 -0.14 16.63 -4.70
CA ILE A 77 -1.43 16.16 -4.18
C ILE A 77 -1.37 15.95 -2.67
N ILE A 78 -0.22 15.47 -2.19
CA ILE A 78 0.11 15.31 -0.77
C ILE A 78 1.52 15.88 -0.50
N GLU A 79 1.76 16.28 0.74
CA GLU A 79 3.09 16.73 1.18
C GLU A 79 4.04 15.55 1.42
N SER A 80 5.34 15.78 1.24
CA SER A 80 6.37 14.74 1.43
C SER A 80 6.34 14.10 2.82
N GLU A 81 6.08 14.89 3.87
CA GLU A 81 5.97 14.39 5.24
C GLU A 81 4.77 13.43 5.40
N GLN A 82 3.64 13.75 4.77
CA GLN A 82 2.45 12.90 4.81
C GLN A 82 2.69 11.60 4.06
N ALA A 83 3.34 11.68 2.89
CA ALA A 83 3.75 10.52 2.12
C ALA A 83 4.68 9.59 2.89
N GLU A 84 5.67 10.15 3.58
CA GLU A 84 6.61 9.38 4.40
C GLU A 84 5.90 8.65 5.55
N ARG A 85 4.99 9.35 6.26
CA ARG A 85 4.18 8.75 7.32
C ARG A 85 3.32 7.59 6.80
N LEU A 86 2.65 7.76 5.66
CA LEU A 86 1.83 6.71 5.05
C LEU A 86 2.66 5.49 4.64
N ILE A 87 3.80 5.71 4.01
CA ILE A 87 4.70 4.64 3.59
C ILE A 87 5.21 3.86 4.81
N ASN A 88 5.60 4.56 5.87
CA ASN A 88 6.11 3.93 7.08
C ASN A 88 5.02 3.14 7.80
N GLN A 89 3.83 3.72 7.99
CA GLN A 89 2.68 3.03 8.60
C GLN A 89 2.33 1.74 7.84
N LEU A 90 2.19 1.80 6.51
CA LEU A 90 1.87 0.63 5.69
C LEU A 90 2.99 -0.40 5.70
N GLN A 91 4.25 0.03 5.68
CA GLN A 91 5.39 -0.88 5.74
C GLN A 91 5.47 -1.59 7.10
N GLU A 92 5.28 -0.88 8.20
CA GLU A 92 5.24 -1.45 9.55
C GLU A 92 4.08 -2.43 9.69
N PHE A 93 2.89 -2.07 9.20
CA PHE A 93 1.72 -2.94 9.20
C PHE A 93 1.94 -4.22 8.39
N VAL A 94 2.42 -4.13 7.14
CA VAL A 94 2.72 -5.32 6.33
C VAL A 94 3.74 -6.24 7.01
N ASN A 95 4.73 -5.65 7.70
CA ASN A 95 5.75 -6.43 8.42
C ASN A 95 5.24 -7.03 9.74
N SER A 96 4.16 -6.51 10.31
CA SER A 96 3.53 -7.04 11.53
C SER A 96 2.57 -8.20 11.23
N ILE A 97 2.09 -8.30 9.98
CA ILE A 97 1.26 -9.41 9.53
C ILE A 97 2.09 -10.72 9.59
N PRO A 98 1.59 -11.75 10.29
CA PRO A 98 2.27 -13.04 10.37
C PRO A 98 2.47 -13.66 8.96
N LYS A 99 3.59 -14.36 8.80
CA LYS A 99 3.96 -15.00 7.52
C LYS A 99 3.04 -16.15 7.17
#